data_AF-L0DPR9-F1
#
_entry.id   AF-L0DPR9-F1
#
_cell.length_a   1.000
_cell.length_b   1.000
_cell.length_c   1.000
_cell.angle_alpha   90.00
_cell.angle_beta   90.00
_cell.angle_gamma   90.00
#
_symmetry.space_group_name_H-M   'P 1'
#
loop_
_entity.id
_entity.type
_entity.pdbx_description
1 polymer ?
#
loop_
_entity_poly.entity_id
_entity_poly.type
_entity_poly.pdbx_seq_one_letter_code
_entity_poly.pdbx_strand_id
1 'polypeptide(L)'
;MSRTNPTKASRQNSKRQGENQETPGQDAKPVKKVDAAKAAINVGIESPQNAVAYIAKRYGIEMKPQHFSAIKSQLKKKLEEAQAAEESGLMPRVIDGYLAPPPKPRQTPGEPDLLDAMETIKTLIAELGTDKVKRIVELLA
;
A
#
# COMPACT_ATOMS: atom_id res chain seq x y z
N MET A 1 -59.48 8.60 -14.22
CA MET A 1 -58.14 8.06 -14.58
C MET A 1 -57.11 8.71 -13.68
N SER A 2 -56.73 8.03 -12.60
CA SER A 2 -55.70 8.48 -11.67
C SER A 2 -54.38 7.80 -12.00
N ARG A 3 -53.29 8.58 -12.04
CA ARG A 3 -51.89 8.21 -11.72
C ARG A 3 -50.96 9.34 -12.18
N THR A 4 -50.60 10.23 -11.26
CA THR A 4 -49.35 10.99 -11.33
C THR A 4 -48.50 10.68 -10.10
N ASN A 5 -47.18 10.69 -10.34
CA ASN A 5 -46.03 10.54 -9.45
C ASN A 5 -45.50 9.13 -9.18
N PRO A 6 -44.19 8.98 -9.47
CA PRO A 6 -43.27 8.52 -8.45
C PRO A 6 -42.21 9.61 -8.16
N THR A 7 -42.35 10.27 -7.00
CA THR A 7 -41.24 10.97 -6.33
C THR A 7 -40.90 10.16 -5.07
N LYS A 8 -39.94 9.23 -5.20
CA LYS A 8 -39.18 8.55 -4.12
C LYS A 8 -37.95 7.97 -4.81
N ALA A 9 -36.72 8.09 -4.36
CA ALA A 9 -36.16 8.48 -3.08
C ALA A 9 -34.76 9.09 -3.40
N SER A 10 -34.38 10.23 -2.84
CA SER A 10 -33.72 10.32 -1.53
C SER A 10 -32.88 9.08 -1.19
N ARG A 11 -31.58 9.12 -1.52
CA ARG A 11 -30.54 8.62 -0.61
C ARG A 11 -29.21 9.27 -0.93
N GLN A 12 -29.02 10.40 -0.25
CA GLN A 12 -27.80 10.71 0.48
C GLN A 12 -26.49 10.55 -0.31
N ASN A 13 -26.22 11.60 -1.07
CA ASN A 13 -24.87 12.15 -1.18
C ASN A 13 -24.36 12.53 0.23
N SER A 14 -23.90 11.54 1.01
CA SER A 14 -23.29 11.74 2.32
C SER A 14 -21.82 12.12 2.14
N LYS A 15 -21.64 13.40 1.84
CA LYS A 15 -20.46 14.19 2.17
C LYS A 15 -20.23 14.15 3.68
N ARG A 16 -19.44 13.21 4.21
CA ARG A 16 -18.80 13.26 5.55
C ARG A 16 -17.65 12.26 5.55
N GLN A 17 -16.44 12.50 6.02
CA GLN A 17 -15.77 13.65 6.61
C GLN A 17 -14.31 13.17 6.63
N GLY A 18 -13.38 13.98 6.12
CA GLY A 18 -11.99 13.82 6.51
C GLY A 18 -11.90 14.20 7.98
N GLU A 19 -12.03 13.21 8.87
CA GLU A 19 -11.68 13.40 10.27
C GLU A 19 -10.17 13.26 10.38
N ASN A 20 -9.54 14.44 10.27
CA ASN A 20 -8.27 14.77 10.84
C ASN A 20 -8.34 14.42 12.34
N GLN A 21 -7.79 13.28 12.74
CA GLN A 21 -7.50 13.00 14.15
C GLN A 21 -5.98 13.08 14.30
N GLU A 22 -5.56 14.28 14.68
CA GLU A 22 -4.31 14.55 15.34
C GLU A 22 -4.39 13.94 16.75
N THR A 23 -3.43 13.07 17.07
CA THR A 23 -3.01 12.86 18.46
C THR A 23 -1.49 13.03 18.53
N PRO A 24 -0.99 13.74 19.56
CA PRO A 24 0.37 14.23 19.62
C PRO A 24 1.31 13.16 20.19
N GLY A 25 2.51 13.06 19.63
CA GLY A 25 3.59 12.35 20.31
C GLY A 25 4.62 11.72 19.39
N GLN A 26 5.80 12.34 19.40
CA GLN A 26 7.13 11.77 19.13
C GLN A 26 7.66 11.85 17.68
N ASP A 27 8.76 12.59 17.62
CA ASP A 27 9.58 13.01 16.49
C ASP A 27 10.19 11.87 15.66
N ALA A 28 9.33 11.12 14.98
CA ALA A 28 9.70 10.29 13.83
C ALA A 28 8.77 10.66 12.68
N LYS A 29 9.31 10.82 11.46
CA LYS A 29 8.55 11.19 10.25
C LYS A 29 7.15 10.56 10.27
N PRO A 30 6.06 11.34 10.19
CA PRO A 30 4.70 10.80 10.35
C PRO A 30 4.46 9.75 9.28
N VAL A 31 4.51 8.47 9.68
CA VAL A 31 4.24 7.35 8.79
C VAL A 31 2.78 7.50 8.35
N LYS A 32 2.58 7.69 7.05
CA LYS A 32 1.22 7.88 6.52
C LYS A 32 0.43 6.60 6.75
N LYS A 33 -0.84 6.73 7.13
CA LYS A 33 -1.76 5.59 7.36
C LYS A 33 -1.78 4.61 6.17
N VAL A 34 -1.63 5.15 4.96
CA VAL A 34 -1.54 4.37 3.71
C VAL A 34 -0.28 3.50 3.67
N ASP A 35 0.87 4.01 4.11
CA ASP A 35 2.13 3.25 4.09
C ASP A 35 2.15 2.18 5.19
N ALA A 36 1.54 2.46 6.33
CA ALA A 36 1.30 1.44 7.36
C ALA A 36 0.36 0.32 6.87
N ALA A 37 -0.70 0.66 6.12
CA ALA A 37 -1.59 -0.32 5.50
C ALA A 37 -0.90 -1.17 4.42
N LYS A 38 -0.05 -0.56 3.58
CA LYS A 38 0.80 -1.30 2.63
C LYS A 38 1.73 -2.27 3.35
N ALA A 39 2.38 -1.83 4.43
CA ALA A 39 3.28 -2.67 5.20
C ALA A 39 2.55 -3.88 5.81
N ALA A 40 1.32 -3.70 6.30
CA ALA A 40 0.50 -4.82 6.79
C ALA A 40 0.17 -5.83 5.69
N ILE A 41 -0.18 -5.35 4.48
CA ILE A 41 -0.44 -6.21 3.30
C ILE A 41 0.83 -6.96 2.88
N ASN A 42 1.98 -6.29 2.83
CA ASN A 42 3.26 -6.91 2.48
C ASN A 42 3.71 -8.01 3.46
N VAL A 43 3.27 -7.92 4.72
CA VAL A 43 3.51 -8.94 5.76
C VAL A 43 2.47 -10.08 5.67
N GLY A 44 1.55 -10.03 4.70
CA GLY A 44 0.50 -11.04 4.49
C GLY A 44 -0.73 -10.86 5.38
N ILE A 45 -0.85 -9.73 6.10
CA ILE A 45 -1.99 -9.46 6.97
C ILE A 45 -3.09 -8.78 6.16
N GLU A 46 -4.00 -9.60 5.64
CA GLU A 46 -5.06 -9.16 4.73
C GLU A 46 -6.41 -8.90 5.38
N SER A 47 -6.62 -9.43 6.60
CA SER A 47 -7.85 -9.27 7.35
C SER A 47 -7.90 -7.87 7.97
N PRO A 48 -8.99 -7.09 7.77
CA PRO A 48 -9.10 -5.72 8.30
C PRO A 48 -8.93 -5.61 9.81
N GLN A 49 -9.46 -6.57 10.59
CA GLN A 49 -9.32 -6.55 12.05
C GLN A 49 -7.86 -6.77 12.47
N ASN A 50 -7.19 -7.75 11.86
CA ASN A 50 -5.80 -8.09 12.18
C ASN A 50 -4.82 -7.01 11.72
N ALA A 51 -5.09 -6.39 10.56
CA ALA A 51 -4.27 -5.33 10.02
C ALA A 51 -4.31 -4.07 10.89
N VAL A 52 -5.48 -3.70 11.40
CA VAL A 52 -5.62 -2.55 12.32
C VAL A 52 -4.85 -2.80 13.62
N ALA A 53 -4.99 -3.99 14.23
CA ALA A 53 -4.25 -4.34 15.44
C ALA A 53 -2.72 -4.33 15.21
N TYR A 54 -2.27 -4.84 14.05
CA TYR A 54 -0.87 -4.81 13.65
C TYR A 54 -0.33 -3.38 13.50
N ILE A 55 -1.11 -2.51 12.85
CA ILE A 55 -0.71 -1.13 12.57
C ILE A 55 -0.68 -0.29 13.84
N ALA A 56 -1.64 -0.48 14.74
CA ALA A 56 -1.63 0.13 16.06
C ALA A 56 -0.40 -0.32 16.87
N LYS A 57 -0.10 -1.63 16.87
CA LYS A 57 1.04 -2.19 17.61
C LYS A 57 2.39 -1.74 17.05
N ARG A 58 2.52 -1.62 15.73
CA ARG A 58 3.82 -1.39 15.08
C ARG A 58 4.12 0.07 14.78
N TYR A 59 3.10 0.85 14.45
CA TYR A 59 3.26 2.25 14.05
C TYR A 59 2.59 3.23 15.03
N GLY A 60 1.86 2.74 16.04
CA GLY A 60 1.11 3.61 16.96
C GLY A 60 -0.08 4.31 16.28
N ILE A 61 -0.48 3.86 15.08
CA ILE A 61 -1.52 4.52 14.29
C ILE A 61 -2.85 3.82 14.52
N GLU A 62 -3.84 4.56 15.00
CA GLU A 62 -5.22 4.08 15.05
C GLU A 62 -5.89 4.24 13.68
N MET A 63 -6.44 3.13 13.18
CA MET A 63 -7.11 3.06 11.89
C MET A 63 -8.38 2.23 11.98
N LYS A 64 -9.46 2.68 11.35
CA LYS A 64 -10.71 1.89 11.29
C LYS A 64 -10.58 0.76 10.26
N PRO A 65 -11.16 -0.43 10.48
CA PRO A 65 -11.14 -1.54 9.51
C PRO A 65 -11.68 -1.14 8.12
N GLN A 66 -12.70 -0.27 8.09
CA GLN A 66 -13.26 0.27 6.83
C GLN A 66 -12.22 1.07 6.03
N HIS A 67 -11.36 1.84 6.72
CA HIS A 67 -10.28 2.59 6.08
C HIS A 67 -9.22 1.65 5.50
N PHE A 68 -8.87 0.56 6.19
CA PHE A 68 -7.94 -0.43 5.68
C PHE A 68 -8.49 -1.10 4.40
N SER A 69 -9.76 -1.50 4.39
CA SER A 69 -10.40 -2.10 3.20
C SER A 69 -10.39 -1.17 2.00
N ALA A 70 -10.65 0.13 2.21
CA ALA A 70 -10.59 1.14 1.15
C ALA A 70 -9.17 1.28 0.59
N ILE A 71 -8.16 1.35 1.47
CA ILE A 71 -6.75 1.44 1.06
C ILE A 71 -6.31 0.17 0.32
N LYS A 72 -6.66 -1.02 0.82
CA LYS A 72 -6.39 -2.30 0.15
C LYS A 72 -6.99 -2.33 -1.26
N SER A 73 -8.24 -1.90 -1.41
CA SER A 73 -8.90 -1.82 -2.72
C SER A 73 -8.21 -0.84 -3.67
N GLN A 74 -7.81 0.34 -3.17
CA GLN A 74 -7.07 1.32 -3.97
C GLN A 74 -5.68 0.81 -4.38
N LEU A 75 -4.99 0.08 -3.51
CA LEU A 75 -3.68 -0.51 -3.81
C LEU A 75 -3.81 -1.60 -4.88
N LYS A 76 -4.84 -2.45 -4.77
CA LYS A 76 -5.12 -3.47 -5.78
C LYS A 76 -5.38 -2.85 -7.16
N LYS A 77 -6.22 -1.81 -7.22
CA LYS A 77 -6.48 -1.08 -8.47
C LYS A 77 -5.23 -0.44 -9.06
N LYS A 78 -4.37 0.16 -8.22
CA LYS A 78 -3.09 0.73 -8.67
C LYS A 78 -2.13 -0.32 -9.22
N LEU A 79 -2.15 -1.53 -8.67
CA LEU A 79 -1.34 -2.64 -9.18
C LEU A 79 -1.85 -3.09 -10.56
N GLU A 80 -3.17 -3.22 -10.71
CA GLU A 80 -3.83 -3.57 -11.98
C GLU A 80 -3.60 -2.49 -13.05
N GLU A 81 -3.71 -1.20 -12.69
CA GLU A 81 -3.42 -0.07 -13.60
C GLU A 81 -1.94 0.03 -13.98
N ALA A 82 -1.03 -0.29 -13.06
CA ALA A 82 0.41 -0.31 -13.35
C ALA A 82 0.78 -1.42 -14.35
N GLN A 83 0.16 -2.60 -14.23
CA GLN A 83 0.34 -3.70 -15.18
C GLN A 83 -0.27 -3.38 -16.55
N ALA A 84 -1.46 -2.75 -16.58
CA ALA A 84 -2.09 -2.31 -17.83
C ALA A 84 -1.31 -1.19 -18.55
N ALA A 85 -0.61 -0.33 -17.81
CA ALA A 85 0.25 0.72 -18.37
C ALA A 85 1.62 0.22 -18.84
N GLU A 86 2.04 -0.97 -18.44
CA GLU A 86 3.28 -1.60 -18.89
C GLU A 86 3.05 -2.41 -20.19
N GLU A 87 1.88 -3.04 -20.32
CA GLU A 87 1.49 -3.80 -21.52
C GLU A 87 1.00 -2.91 -22.67
N SER A 88 0.41 -1.75 -22.36
CA SER A 88 0.12 -0.71 -23.34
C SER A 88 1.21 0.35 -23.28
N GLY A 89 2.15 0.35 -24.24
CA GLY A 89 3.17 1.39 -24.42
C GLY A 89 2.61 2.79 -24.75
N LEU A 90 1.44 3.14 -24.24
CA LEU A 90 0.78 4.42 -24.35
C LEU A 90 1.38 5.36 -23.32
N MET A 91 2.40 6.10 -23.77
CA MET A 91 2.76 7.37 -23.17
C MET A 91 1.47 8.17 -22.92
N PRO A 92 1.20 8.61 -21.67
CA PRO A 92 0.03 9.42 -21.40
C PRO A 92 0.16 10.71 -22.21
N ARG A 93 -0.77 10.92 -23.13
CA ARG A 93 -0.89 12.19 -23.86
C ARG A 93 -1.06 13.29 -22.82
N VAL A 94 -0.04 14.13 -22.73
CA VAL A 94 -0.02 15.35 -21.91
C VAL A 94 -1.14 16.23 -22.44
N ILE A 95 -2.27 16.27 -21.72
CA ILE A 95 -3.32 17.25 -21.91
C ILE A 95 -2.87 18.49 -21.15
N ASP A 96 -2.62 19.57 -21.91
CA ASP A 96 -2.20 20.88 -21.43
C ASP A 96 -3.04 21.34 -20.22
N GLY A 97 -2.37 21.65 -19.11
CA GLY A 97 -2.95 22.45 -18.02
C GLY A 97 -3.00 21.84 -16.62
N TYR A 98 -2.65 20.56 -16.41
CA TYR A 98 -2.48 20.04 -15.04
C TYR A 98 -1.00 20.03 -14.66
N LEU A 99 -0.68 20.73 -13.57
CA LEU A 99 0.62 20.70 -12.91
C LEU A 99 1.19 19.28 -12.92
N ALA A 100 2.39 19.16 -13.48
CA ALA A 100 3.12 17.91 -13.63
C ALA A 100 2.97 17.02 -12.39
N PRO A 101 2.63 15.73 -12.54
CA PRO A 101 2.78 14.78 -11.46
C PRO A 101 4.22 14.89 -10.94
N PRO A 102 4.43 14.96 -9.61
CA PRO A 102 5.79 15.00 -9.07
C PRO A 102 6.57 13.84 -9.72
N PRO A 103 7.79 14.10 -10.22
CA PRO A 103 8.58 13.07 -10.86
C PRO A 103 8.61 11.87 -9.92
N LYS A 104 8.10 10.72 -10.40
CA LYS A 104 8.26 9.46 -9.69
C LYS A 104 9.74 9.39 -9.29
N PRO A 105 10.08 9.13 -8.01
CA PRO A 105 11.48 8.95 -7.66
C PRO A 105 12.02 7.90 -8.62
N ARG A 106 12.99 8.31 -9.45
CA ARG A 106 13.76 7.37 -10.24
C ARG A 106 14.23 6.33 -9.25
N GLN A 107 13.79 5.09 -9.41
CA GLN A 107 14.36 3.97 -8.68
C GLN A 107 15.88 4.12 -8.82
N THR A 108 16.52 4.39 -7.68
CA THR A 108 17.95 4.57 -7.62
C THR A 108 18.58 3.30 -8.19
N PRO A 109 19.43 3.39 -9.22
CA PRO A 109 20.14 2.24 -9.74
C PRO A 109 21.13 1.82 -8.66
N GLY A 110 20.73 0.89 -7.80
CA GLY A 110 21.50 0.54 -6.61
C GLY A 110 20.73 -0.16 -5.50
N GLU A 111 19.39 -0.19 -5.50
CA GLU A 111 18.69 -1.20 -4.71
C GLU A 111 18.62 -2.48 -5.55
N PRO A 112 19.38 -3.54 -5.20
CA PRO A 112 19.11 -4.85 -5.80
C PRO A 112 17.64 -5.16 -5.55
N ASP A 113 16.93 -5.56 -6.60
CA ASP A 113 15.53 -5.91 -6.49
C ASP A 113 15.40 -6.94 -5.38
N LEU A 114 14.63 -6.61 -4.33
CA LEU A 114 14.53 -7.45 -3.13
C LEU A 114 14.14 -8.87 -3.50
N LEU A 115 13.37 -9.02 -4.57
CA LEU A 115 12.96 -10.32 -5.11
C LEU A 115 14.16 -11.11 -5.65
N ASP A 116 15.04 -10.48 -6.44
CA ASP A 116 16.25 -11.09 -6.99
C ASP A 116 17.26 -11.45 -5.88
N ALA A 117 17.36 -10.61 -4.85
CA ALA A 117 18.13 -10.90 -3.66
C ALA A 117 17.59 -12.14 -2.91
N MET A 118 16.26 -12.28 -2.81
CA MET A 118 15.64 -13.46 -2.19
C MET A 118 15.84 -14.74 -3.00
N GLU A 119 15.81 -14.66 -4.33
CA GLU A 119 16.11 -15.79 -5.21
C GLU A 119 17.56 -16.25 -5.07
N THR A 120 18.50 -15.31 -4.99
CA THR A 120 19.91 -15.61 -4.76
C THR A 120 20.12 -16.30 -3.41
N ILE A 121 19.47 -15.81 -2.34
CA ILE A 121 19.54 -16.44 -1.01
C ILE A 121 18.96 -17.85 -1.03
N LYS A 122 17.88 -18.10 -1.77
CA LYS A 122 17.28 -19.43 -1.91
C LYS A 122 18.26 -20.42 -2.55
N THR A 123 18.95 -20.02 -3.60
CA THR A 123 19.99 -20.84 -4.25
C THR A 123 21.14 -21.14 -3.29
N LEU A 124 21.59 -20.13 -2.55
CA LEU A 124 22.65 -20.27 -1.55
C LEU A 124 22.28 -21.28 -0.45
N ILE A 125 21.03 -21.26 0.01
CA ILE A 125 20.50 -22.22 0.99
C ILE A 125 20.43 -23.63 0.39
N ALA A 126 20.06 -23.77 -0.88
CA ALA A 126 19.99 -25.08 -1.54
C ALA A 126 21.38 -25.72 -1.69
N GLU A 127 22.42 -24.93 -1.97
CA GLU A 127 23.79 -25.43 -2.16
C GLU A 127 24.53 -25.71 -0.84
N LEU A 128 24.38 -24.82 0.15
CA LEU A 128 25.18 -24.86 1.38
C LEU A 128 24.41 -25.41 2.59
N GLY A 129 23.08 -25.42 2.51
CA GLY A 129 22.20 -25.73 3.63
C GLY A 129 21.98 -24.53 4.57
N THR A 130 20.84 -24.54 5.25
CA THR A 130 20.43 -23.45 6.17
C THR A 130 21.44 -23.21 7.29
N ASP A 131 22.05 -24.26 7.83
CA ASP A 131 22.98 -24.16 8.97
C ASP A 131 24.26 -23.40 8.63
N LYS A 132 24.78 -23.58 7.41
CA LYS A 132 25.99 -22.88 6.95
C LYS A 132 25.70 -21.41 6.67
N VAL A 133 24.57 -21.11 6.04
CA VAL A 133 24.16 -19.72 5.79
C VAL A 133 23.97 -18.97 7.11
N LYS A 134 23.38 -19.60 8.12
CA LYS A 134 23.25 -19.03 9.46
C LYS A 134 24.61 -18.70 10.09
N ARG A 135 25.57 -19.61 9.99
CA ARG A 135 26.93 -19.38 10.51
C ARG A 135 27.66 -18.24 9.79
N ILE A 136 27.44 -18.07 8.49
CA ILE A 136 27.98 -16.93 7.73
C ILE A 136 27.38 -15.63 8.25
N VAL A 137 26.07 -15.58 8.49
CA VAL A 137 25.41 -14.38 9.05
C VAL A 137 25.93 -14.06 10.45
N GLU A 138 26.12 -15.06 11.32
CA GLU A 138 26.68 -14.87 12.66
C GLU A 138 28.14 -14.36 12.65
N LEU A 139 28.91 -14.64 11.60
CA LEU A 139 30.28 -14.14 11.45
C LEU A 139 30.37 -12.73 10.87
N LEU A 140 29.31 -12.28 10.17
CA LEU A 140 29.24 -10.96 9.52
C LEU A 140 28.48 -9.92 10.36
N ALA A 141 27.81 -10.35 11.45
CA ALA A 141 27.06 -9.51 12.38
C ALA A 141 27.94 -9.02 13.54
#